data_AF-A0A510UVN4-F1
#
_entry.id   AF-A0A510UVN4-F1
#
_cell.length_a   1.000
_cell.length_b   1.000
_cell.length_c   1.000
_cell.angle_alpha   90.00
_cell.angle_beta   90.00
_cell.angle_gamma   90.00
#
_symmetry.space_group_name_H-M   'P 1'
#
loop_
_entity.id
_entity.type
_entity.pdbx_description
1 polymer ?
#
loop_
_entity_poly.entity_id
_entity_poly.type
_entity_poly.pdbx_seq_one_letter_code
_entity_poly.pdbx_strand_id
1 'polypeptide(L)'
;MTEPITPTAGVPSSTWPNVKVARAAQHLSELQARIGLWFATSPFYGDAVVADDRLSWSMRLHVLSPPPLDEWGAYVGDCVHNLRSALDAAVWDLATSGGREPSSPTWISFPIVTTAERWRGVPERNLDGLPADAIERIWRIQPFQRPAAEQPGDALAILQRLDNDDKHRSKIVAQVAAVEMGHDWSVEFADDAAAGRNVPPDTTLHAPDLTDGAVLMVNRTVDPIVKVRGSFALRANLVIETPMGPQQLIETLGSLISYVDQILAIVYGRVELVGPGTADATE
;
A
#
# COMPACT_ATOMS: atom_id res chain seq x y z
N MET A 1 -9.03 -35.67 -29.28
CA MET A 1 -7.56 -35.67 -29.34
C MET A 1 -7.11 -34.38 -28.70
N THR A 2 -6.70 -34.45 -27.44
CA THR A 2 -6.10 -33.35 -26.68
C THR A 2 -4.61 -33.35 -26.97
N GLU A 3 -4.09 -32.26 -27.53
CA GLU A 3 -2.65 -32.09 -27.63
C GLU A 3 -2.03 -32.00 -26.23
N PRO A 4 -0.89 -32.66 -25.98
CA PRO A 4 -0.19 -32.56 -24.71
C PRO A 4 0.48 -31.19 -24.61
N ILE A 5 0.10 -30.44 -23.58
CA ILE A 5 0.80 -29.21 -23.16
C ILE A 5 2.21 -29.62 -22.78
N THR A 6 3.20 -29.19 -23.56
CA THR A 6 4.61 -29.50 -23.29
C THR A 6 5.15 -28.41 -22.38
N PRO A 7 5.66 -28.72 -21.17
CA PRO A 7 6.30 -27.72 -20.32
C PRO A 7 7.57 -27.21 -21.02
N THR A 8 7.62 -25.93 -21.37
CA THR A 8 8.86 -25.31 -21.85
C THR A 8 9.85 -25.30 -20.70
N ALA A 9 11.04 -25.89 -20.89
CA ALA A 9 12.11 -25.84 -19.90
C ALA A 9 12.58 -24.39 -19.76
N GLY A 10 12.01 -23.67 -18.78
CA GLY A 10 12.43 -22.32 -18.44
C GLY A 10 13.92 -22.28 -18.09
N VAL A 11 14.55 -21.12 -18.27
CA VAL A 11 15.94 -20.89 -17.84
C VAL A 11 16.05 -21.24 -16.34
N PRO A 12 17.06 -22.00 -15.89
CA PRO A 12 17.26 -22.27 -14.47
C PRO A 12 17.35 -20.95 -13.72
N SER A 13 16.37 -20.66 -12.86
CA SER A 13 16.37 -19.42 -12.07
C SER A 13 17.20 -19.63 -10.81
N SER A 14 18.05 -18.68 -10.47
CA SER A 14 18.55 -18.51 -9.11
C SER A 14 17.38 -18.46 -8.12
N THR A 15 17.54 -19.07 -6.95
CA THR A 15 16.56 -18.96 -5.86
C THR A 15 16.60 -17.59 -5.20
N TRP A 16 17.62 -16.77 -5.49
CA TRP A 16 17.90 -15.53 -4.78
C TRP A 16 16.83 -14.44 -4.91
N PRO A 17 16.25 -14.15 -6.11
CA PRO A 17 15.12 -13.24 -6.22
C PRO A 17 13.92 -13.67 -5.35
N ASN A 18 13.60 -14.96 -5.33
CA ASN A 18 12.50 -15.49 -4.53
C ASN A 18 12.78 -15.38 -3.02
N VAL A 19 14.03 -15.58 -2.60
CA VAL A 19 14.44 -15.34 -1.20
C VAL A 19 14.22 -13.88 -0.82
N LYS A 20 14.53 -12.92 -1.70
CA LYS A 20 14.27 -11.50 -1.46
C LYS A 20 12.77 -11.18 -1.33
N VAL A 21 11.92 -11.73 -2.20
CA VAL A 21 10.46 -11.60 -2.08
C VAL A 21 9.96 -12.20 -0.76
N ALA A 22 10.45 -13.39 -0.38
CA ALA A 22 10.09 -14.01 0.89
C ALA A 22 10.53 -13.17 2.10
N ARG A 23 11.69 -12.50 2.03
CA ARG A 23 12.13 -11.55 3.07
C ARG A 23 11.22 -10.33 3.15
N ALA A 24 10.79 -9.78 2.02
CA ALA A 24 9.80 -8.69 2.02
C ALA A 24 8.49 -9.13 2.71
N ALA A 25 7.98 -10.32 2.39
CA ALA A 25 6.80 -10.89 3.05
C ALA A 25 6.99 -11.11 4.56
N GLN A 26 8.19 -11.51 4.99
CA GLN A 26 8.54 -11.62 6.41
C GLN A 26 8.45 -10.26 7.12
N HIS A 27 9.02 -9.20 6.53
CA HIS A 27 8.96 -7.85 7.10
C HIS A 27 7.51 -7.33 7.19
N LEU A 28 6.68 -7.59 6.18
CA LEU A 28 5.25 -7.26 6.25
C LEU A 28 4.54 -8.01 7.38
N SER A 29 4.78 -9.31 7.53
CA SER A 29 4.17 -10.12 8.59
C SER A 29 4.60 -9.65 9.99
N GLU A 30 5.88 -9.31 10.16
CA GLU A 30 6.39 -8.78 11.43
C GLU A 30 5.79 -7.41 11.75
N LEU A 31 5.69 -6.52 10.76
CA LEU A 31 5.02 -5.23 10.90
C LEU A 31 3.55 -5.40 11.31
N GLN A 32 2.80 -6.28 10.65
CA GLN A 32 1.41 -6.60 11.01
C GLN A 32 1.29 -7.08 12.46
N ALA A 33 2.19 -7.97 12.90
CA ALA A 33 2.19 -8.45 14.27
C ALA A 33 2.46 -7.33 15.29
N ARG A 34 3.43 -6.44 15.01
CA ARG A 34 3.75 -5.29 15.87
C ARG A 34 2.60 -4.28 15.96
N ILE A 35 1.95 -4.00 14.84
CA ILE A 35 0.74 -3.15 14.80
C ILE A 35 -0.37 -3.79 15.64
N GLY A 36 -0.59 -5.10 15.48
CA GLY A 36 -1.57 -5.84 16.28
C GLY A 36 -1.29 -5.81 17.78
N LEU A 37 -0.03 -5.98 18.18
CA LEU A 37 0.40 -5.87 19.57
C LEU A 37 0.16 -4.47 20.13
N TRP A 38 0.47 -3.42 19.37
CA TRP A 38 0.20 -2.05 19.76
C TRP A 38 -1.30 -1.78 19.93
N PHE A 39 -2.16 -2.26 19.02
CA PHE A 39 -3.61 -2.15 19.22
C PHE A 39 -4.11 -2.89 20.47
N ALA A 40 -3.53 -4.04 20.78
CA ALA A 40 -3.92 -4.85 21.94
C ALA A 40 -3.65 -4.16 23.28
N THR A 41 -2.81 -3.10 23.32
CA THR A 41 -2.59 -2.31 24.54
C THR A 41 -3.65 -1.25 24.79
N SER A 42 -4.72 -1.18 23.98
CA SER A 42 -5.71 -0.09 23.99
C SER A 42 -5.03 1.29 23.99
N PRO A 43 -4.23 1.61 22.95
CA PRO A 43 -3.28 2.73 22.97
C PRO A 43 -3.93 4.11 22.90
N PHE A 44 -5.24 4.17 22.65
CA PHE A 44 -6.03 5.38 22.64
C PHE A 44 -7.50 5.05 22.90
N TYR A 45 -8.27 6.06 23.30
CA TYR A 45 -9.72 5.97 23.48
C TYR A 45 -10.36 7.31 23.14
N GLY A 46 -11.70 7.37 23.10
CA GLY A 46 -12.44 8.59 22.78
C GLY A 46 -13.46 8.93 23.85
N ASP A 47 -13.52 10.20 24.22
CA ASP A 47 -14.48 10.73 25.18
C ASP A 47 -15.44 11.73 24.53
N ALA A 48 -16.70 11.70 24.97
CA ALA A 48 -17.71 12.67 24.56
C ALA A 48 -17.60 13.95 25.40
N VAL A 49 -17.40 15.08 24.74
CA VAL A 49 -17.35 16.41 25.35
C VAL A 49 -18.55 17.22 24.87
N VAL A 50 -19.47 17.52 25.78
CA VAL A 50 -20.61 18.42 25.53
C VAL A 50 -20.13 19.86 25.59
N ALA A 51 -20.53 20.67 24.62
CA ALA A 51 -20.22 22.09 24.59
C ALA A 51 -20.93 22.85 25.72
N ASP A 52 -20.42 24.03 26.07
CA ASP A 52 -20.97 24.84 27.17
C ASP A 52 -22.42 25.27 26.93
N ASP A 53 -22.79 25.53 25.67
CA ASP A 53 -24.17 25.83 25.26
C ASP A 53 -25.10 24.61 25.25
N ARG A 54 -24.52 23.40 25.38
CA ARG A 54 -25.19 22.09 25.31
C ARG A 54 -25.94 21.84 24.00
N LEU A 55 -25.66 22.61 22.94
CA LEU A 55 -26.25 22.45 21.61
C LEU A 55 -25.33 21.66 20.66
N SER A 56 -24.20 21.19 21.17
CA SER A 56 -23.34 20.26 20.46
C SER A 56 -22.54 19.40 21.42
N TRP A 57 -22.05 18.29 20.91
CA TRP A 57 -21.00 17.53 21.56
C TRP A 57 -20.01 17.02 20.53
N SER A 58 -18.79 16.75 20.99
CA SER A 58 -17.70 16.27 20.15
C SER A 58 -17.05 15.05 20.77
N MET A 59 -16.57 14.14 19.93
CA MET A 59 -15.70 13.05 20.37
C MET A 59 -14.25 13.49 20.30
N ARG A 60 -13.58 13.54 21.45
CA ARG A 60 -12.16 13.87 21.56
C ARG A 60 -11.34 12.61 21.77
N LEU A 61 -10.30 12.47 20.96
CA LEU A 61 -9.32 11.40 21.05
C LEU A 61 -8.37 11.64 22.21
N HIS A 62 -8.09 10.59 22.97
CA HIS A 62 -7.03 10.54 23.98
C HIS A 62 -6.00 9.50 23.60
N VAL A 63 -4.75 9.91 23.39
CA VAL A 63 -3.65 9.01 22.98
C VAL A 63 -2.81 8.67 24.20
N LEU A 64 -2.88 7.41 24.65
CA LEU A 64 -2.12 6.90 25.78
C LEU A 64 -0.72 6.44 25.39
N SER A 65 -0.61 5.82 24.21
CA SER A 65 0.65 5.35 23.66
C SER A 65 0.69 5.61 22.16
N PRO A 66 1.47 6.60 21.68
CA PRO A 66 1.57 6.86 20.25
C PRO A 66 2.15 5.63 19.51
N PRO A 67 1.83 5.45 18.22
CA PRO A 67 2.40 4.39 17.42
C PRO A 67 3.89 4.66 17.16
N PRO A 68 4.76 3.65 17.23
CA PRO A 68 6.19 3.80 16.93
C PRO A 68 6.43 3.88 15.41
N LEU A 69 6.00 4.98 14.77
CA LEU A 69 6.00 5.14 13.30
C LEU A 69 7.39 5.08 12.66
N ASP A 70 8.43 5.52 13.36
CA ASP A 70 9.81 5.44 12.86
C ASP A 70 10.30 3.99 12.79
N GLU A 71 10.02 3.20 13.84
CA GLU A 71 10.34 1.77 13.88
C GLU A 71 9.57 1.02 12.80
N TRP A 72 8.27 1.29 12.67
CA TRP A 72 7.44 0.72 11.60
C TRP A 72 7.92 1.15 10.22
N GLY A 73 8.41 2.38 10.10
CA GLY A 73 9.09 2.91 8.91
C GLY A 73 10.21 2.00 8.44
N ALA A 74 11.07 1.53 9.35
CA ALA A 74 12.17 0.63 9.01
C ALA A 74 11.68 -0.71 8.41
N TYR A 75 10.61 -1.30 8.94
CA TYR A 75 10.03 -2.53 8.35
C TYR A 75 9.46 -2.30 6.94
N VAL A 76 8.84 -1.14 6.72
CA VAL A 76 8.33 -0.74 5.40
C VAL A 76 9.50 -0.58 4.42
N GLY A 77 10.54 0.14 4.82
CA GLY A 77 11.77 0.32 4.05
C GLY A 77 12.42 -1.01 3.67
N ASP A 78 12.63 -1.90 4.66
CA ASP A 78 13.19 -3.22 4.43
C ASP A 78 12.34 -4.08 3.50
N CYS A 79 11.01 -4.02 3.63
CA CYS A 79 10.08 -4.69 2.73
C CYS A 79 10.25 -4.21 1.29
N VAL A 80 10.13 -2.90 1.07
CA VAL A 80 10.23 -2.25 -0.24
C VAL A 80 11.61 -2.48 -0.87
N HIS A 81 12.68 -2.35 -0.09
CA HIS A 81 14.04 -2.51 -0.58
C HIS A 81 14.33 -3.95 -1.01
N ASN A 82 13.83 -4.95 -0.28
CA ASN A 82 13.94 -6.34 -0.69
C ASN A 82 13.18 -6.62 -1.99
N LEU A 83 12.00 -6.03 -2.19
CA LEU A 83 11.26 -6.14 -3.46
C LEU A 83 12.02 -5.52 -4.63
N ARG A 84 12.56 -4.30 -4.46
CA ARG A 84 13.38 -3.65 -5.50
C ARG A 84 14.62 -4.47 -5.84
N SER A 85 15.28 -4.99 -4.81
CA SER A 85 16.46 -5.85 -4.94
C SER A 85 16.15 -7.19 -5.61
N ALA A 86 14.95 -7.75 -5.41
CA ALA A 86 14.52 -8.99 -6.05
C ALA A 86 14.48 -8.83 -7.58
N LEU A 87 13.97 -7.69 -8.06
CA LEU A 87 13.94 -7.36 -9.49
C LEU A 87 15.36 -7.26 -10.07
N ASP A 88 16.28 -6.55 -9.39
CA ASP A 88 17.68 -6.45 -9.84
C ASP A 88 18.36 -7.82 -9.88
N ALA A 89 18.15 -8.63 -8.84
CA ALA A 89 18.69 -9.98 -8.76
C ALA A 89 18.20 -10.87 -9.92
N ALA A 90 16.95 -10.70 -10.38
CA ALA A 90 16.42 -11.46 -11.50
C ALA A 90 17.08 -11.08 -12.83
N VAL A 91 17.33 -9.78 -13.04
CA VAL A 91 18.08 -9.31 -14.22
C VAL A 91 19.52 -9.78 -14.18
N TRP A 92 20.17 -9.70 -13.02
CA TRP A 92 21.53 -10.22 -12.84
C TRP A 92 21.62 -11.72 -13.14
N ASP A 93 20.67 -12.52 -12.63
CA ASP A 93 20.59 -13.95 -12.86
C ASP A 93 20.45 -14.28 -14.36
N LEU A 94 19.57 -13.57 -15.07
CA LEU A 94 19.42 -13.75 -16.51
C LEU A 94 20.67 -13.32 -17.29
N ALA A 95 21.31 -12.21 -16.91
CA ALA A 95 22.51 -11.69 -17.57
C ALA A 95 23.72 -12.65 -17.43
N THR A 96 23.82 -13.34 -16.29
CA THR A 96 24.93 -14.24 -15.96
C THR A 96 24.63 -15.72 -16.26
N SER A 97 23.41 -16.03 -16.69
CA SER A 97 23.00 -17.39 -17.04
C SER A 97 23.91 -18.03 -18.08
N GLY A 98 24.24 -19.30 -17.88
CA GLY A 98 25.19 -20.04 -18.74
C GLY A 98 26.66 -19.66 -18.54
N GLY A 99 27.00 -18.97 -17.45
CA GLY A 99 28.38 -18.55 -17.16
C GLY A 99 28.83 -17.31 -17.94
N ARG A 100 27.88 -16.51 -18.43
CA ARG A 100 28.16 -15.25 -19.13
C ARG A 100 28.57 -14.18 -18.13
N GLU A 101 29.41 -13.26 -18.60
CA GLU A 101 29.81 -12.08 -17.83
C GLU A 101 29.37 -10.82 -18.61
N PRO A 102 28.49 -9.98 -18.05
CA PRO A 102 28.07 -8.74 -18.68
C PRO A 102 29.26 -7.79 -18.86
N SER A 103 29.25 -7.01 -19.94
CA SER A 103 30.33 -6.05 -20.22
C SER A 103 30.46 -4.96 -19.16
N SER A 104 29.36 -4.66 -18.46
CA SER A 104 29.25 -3.61 -17.46
C SER A 104 28.46 -4.08 -16.22
N PRO A 105 29.03 -4.96 -15.37
CA PRO A 105 28.30 -5.62 -14.29
C PRO A 105 27.62 -4.67 -13.29
N THR A 106 28.23 -3.51 -13.02
CA THR A 106 27.72 -2.52 -12.05
C THR A 106 26.45 -1.80 -12.52
N TRP A 107 26.12 -1.86 -13.81
CA TRP A 107 24.94 -1.23 -14.37
C TRP A 107 23.75 -2.19 -14.51
N ILE A 108 23.99 -3.50 -14.38
CA ILE A 108 22.97 -4.54 -14.51
C ILE A 108 21.95 -4.40 -13.38
N SER A 109 20.72 -4.10 -13.78
CA SER A 109 19.63 -3.78 -12.86
C SER A 109 18.30 -3.82 -13.59
N PHE A 110 17.22 -4.06 -12.86
CA PHE A 110 15.89 -4.00 -13.42
C PHE A 110 15.48 -2.54 -13.68
N PRO A 111 15.16 -2.17 -14.92
CA PRO A 111 14.76 -0.82 -15.24
C PRO A 111 13.30 -0.58 -14.84
N ILE A 112 13.01 0.60 -14.29
CA ILE A 112 11.64 1.09 -14.06
C ILE A 112 11.52 2.44 -14.76
N VAL A 113 10.90 2.43 -15.94
CA VAL A 113 10.93 3.56 -16.88
C VAL A 113 9.52 4.08 -17.14
N THR A 114 9.35 5.41 -17.04
CA THR A 114 8.05 6.08 -17.23
C THR A 114 7.90 6.76 -18.59
N THR A 115 8.93 6.76 -19.45
CA THR A 115 8.84 7.28 -20.82
C THR A 115 9.55 6.39 -21.85
N ALA A 116 9.02 6.33 -23.08
CA ALA A 116 9.61 5.53 -24.15
C ALA A 116 11.01 6.04 -24.57
N GLU A 117 11.27 7.33 -24.46
CA GLU A 117 12.56 7.94 -24.78
C GLU A 117 13.67 7.42 -23.87
N ARG A 118 13.38 7.28 -22.56
CA ARG A 118 14.33 6.77 -21.58
C ARG A 118 14.66 5.30 -21.78
N TRP A 119 13.77 4.53 -22.42
CA TRP A 119 14.01 3.12 -22.72
C TRP A 119 15.11 2.90 -23.76
N ARG A 120 15.37 3.85 -24.67
CA ARG A 120 16.25 3.63 -25.85
C ARG A 120 17.65 3.12 -25.52
N GLY A 121 18.23 3.50 -24.38
CA GLY A 121 19.56 3.05 -23.94
C GLY A 121 19.55 1.95 -22.85
N VAL A 122 18.37 1.50 -22.43
CA VAL A 122 18.21 0.52 -21.34
C VAL A 122 18.69 -0.88 -21.76
N PRO A 123 18.32 -1.41 -22.95
CA PRO A 123 18.76 -2.74 -23.37
C PRO A 123 20.29 -2.91 -23.37
N GLU A 124 21.02 -1.90 -23.84
CA GLU A 124 22.49 -1.94 -23.98
C GLU A 124 23.23 -1.74 -22.64
N ARG A 125 22.57 -1.19 -21.63
CA ARG A 125 23.20 -0.79 -20.37
C ARG A 125 22.75 -1.62 -19.17
N ASN A 126 21.44 -1.61 -18.89
CA ASN A 126 20.87 -2.24 -17.71
C ASN A 126 20.57 -3.73 -17.94
N LEU A 127 20.30 -4.09 -19.19
CA LEU A 127 19.90 -5.44 -19.61
C LEU A 127 20.95 -6.12 -20.51
N ASP A 128 22.20 -5.65 -20.45
CA ASP A 128 23.29 -6.26 -21.21
C ASP A 128 23.43 -7.75 -20.85
N GLY A 129 23.60 -8.59 -21.88
CA GLY A 129 23.67 -10.04 -21.75
C GLY A 129 22.32 -10.78 -21.67
N LEU A 130 21.18 -10.08 -21.60
CA LEU A 130 19.87 -10.75 -21.56
C LEU A 130 19.45 -11.28 -22.94
N PRO A 131 18.75 -12.43 -23.00
CA PRO A 131 18.05 -12.89 -24.20
C PRO A 131 17.01 -11.87 -24.69
N ALA A 132 16.80 -11.79 -26.02
CA ALA A 132 15.89 -10.81 -26.63
C ALA A 132 14.43 -10.96 -26.16
N ASP A 133 13.97 -12.18 -25.95
CA ASP A 133 12.63 -12.47 -25.41
C ASP A 133 12.48 -11.97 -23.96
N ALA A 134 13.52 -12.07 -23.13
CA ALA A 134 13.51 -11.52 -21.77
C ALA A 134 13.45 -9.98 -21.79
N ILE A 135 14.20 -9.34 -22.69
CA ILE A 135 14.16 -7.88 -22.87
C ILE A 135 12.77 -7.43 -23.31
N GLU A 136 12.14 -8.15 -24.24
CA GLU A 136 10.77 -7.87 -24.69
C GLU A 136 9.76 -8.01 -23.54
N ARG A 137 9.87 -9.06 -22.73
CA ARG A 137 9.01 -9.24 -21.54
C ARG A 137 9.17 -8.09 -20.55
N ILE A 138 10.41 -7.66 -20.27
CA ILE A 138 10.68 -6.50 -19.40
C ILE A 138 10.12 -5.20 -20.01
N TRP A 139 10.23 -5.02 -21.33
CA TRP A 139 9.68 -3.84 -22.04
C TRP A 139 8.16 -3.74 -21.90
N ARG A 140 7.42 -4.85 -22.06
CA ARG A 140 5.95 -4.89 -22.03
C ARG A 140 5.34 -4.56 -20.66
N ILE A 141 6.11 -4.72 -19.59
CA ILE A 141 5.66 -4.47 -18.21
C ILE A 141 6.08 -3.10 -17.66
N GLN A 142 6.83 -2.30 -18.43
CA GLN A 142 7.29 -1.00 -17.94
C GLN A 142 6.12 -0.02 -17.74
N PRO A 143 6.22 0.90 -16.76
CA PRO A 143 5.19 1.91 -16.51
C PRO A 143 4.78 2.72 -17.75
N PHE A 144 5.72 3.04 -18.66
CA PHE A 144 5.40 3.82 -19.88
C PHE A 144 4.45 3.11 -20.85
N GLN A 145 4.19 1.81 -20.66
CA GLN A 145 3.20 1.04 -21.42
C GLN A 145 1.77 1.35 -20.98
N ARG A 146 1.58 2.06 -19.87
CA ARG A 146 0.27 2.50 -19.38
C ARG A 146 -0.08 3.88 -19.95
N PRO A 147 -1.38 4.18 -20.14
CA PRO A 147 -1.85 5.53 -20.40
C PRO A 147 -1.28 6.52 -19.39
N ALA A 148 -0.90 7.73 -19.83
CA ALA A 148 -0.21 8.71 -19.00
C ALA A 148 -0.91 9.03 -17.66
N ALA A 149 -2.25 9.00 -17.65
CA ALA A 149 -3.06 9.22 -16.45
C ALA A 149 -2.96 8.08 -15.41
N GLU A 150 -2.62 6.87 -15.84
CA GLU A 150 -2.53 5.67 -15.00
C GLU A 150 -1.10 5.39 -14.53
N GLN A 151 -0.08 5.97 -15.18
CA GLN A 151 1.33 5.76 -14.84
C GLN A 151 1.69 6.06 -13.37
N PRO A 152 1.13 7.09 -12.70
CA PRO A 152 1.40 7.33 -11.28
C PRO A 152 0.92 6.19 -10.35
N GLY A 153 -0.08 5.42 -10.79
CA GLY A 153 -0.63 4.28 -10.08
C GLY A 153 0.01 2.94 -10.46
N ASP A 154 0.97 2.93 -11.39
CA ASP A 154 1.68 1.71 -11.76
C ASP A 154 2.51 1.19 -10.57
N ALA A 155 2.37 -0.11 -10.27
CA ALA A 155 2.99 -0.71 -9.10
C ALA A 155 4.54 -0.69 -9.15
N LEU A 156 5.18 -0.75 -10.33
CA LEU A 156 6.63 -0.57 -10.43
C LEU A 156 7.01 0.89 -10.12
N ALA A 157 6.23 1.85 -10.62
CA ALA A 157 6.46 3.26 -10.36
C ALA A 157 6.30 3.60 -8.87
N ILE A 158 5.27 3.05 -8.22
CA ILE A 158 5.07 3.16 -6.77
C ILE A 158 6.25 2.54 -6.02
N LEU A 159 6.64 1.29 -6.35
CA LEU A 159 7.77 0.61 -5.71
C LEU A 159 9.06 1.44 -5.79
N GLN A 160 9.39 1.93 -6.99
CA GLN A 160 10.59 2.73 -7.21
C GLN A 160 10.59 4.04 -6.42
N ARG A 161 9.42 4.66 -6.28
CA ARG A 161 9.28 5.89 -5.50
C ARG A 161 9.42 5.61 -4.00
N LEU A 162 8.77 4.57 -3.48
CA LEU A 162 8.88 4.18 -2.09
C LEU A 162 10.33 3.82 -1.72
N ASP A 163 11.06 3.06 -2.55
CA ASP A 163 12.46 2.71 -2.32
C ASP A 163 13.37 3.95 -2.30
N ASN A 164 13.06 4.96 -3.12
CA ASN A 164 13.81 6.21 -3.12
C ASN A 164 13.44 7.12 -1.94
N ASP A 165 12.16 7.19 -1.59
CA ASP A 165 11.67 8.02 -0.50
C ASP A 165 12.15 7.52 0.87
N ASP A 166 12.15 6.21 1.08
CA ASP A 166 12.57 5.54 2.32
C ASP A 166 14.01 5.92 2.72
N LYS A 167 14.93 5.99 1.74
CA LYS A 167 16.33 6.42 1.94
C LYS A 167 16.46 7.81 2.58
N HIS A 168 15.41 8.62 2.52
CA HIS A 168 15.39 9.98 3.00
C HIS A 168 14.50 10.18 4.22
N ARG A 169 13.34 9.50 4.31
CA ARG A 169 12.37 9.62 5.42
C ARG A 169 11.25 8.59 5.34
N SER A 170 10.77 8.16 6.51
CA SER A 170 9.47 7.48 6.62
C SER A 170 8.33 8.41 6.21
N LYS A 171 7.32 7.85 5.55
CA LYS A 171 6.07 8.55 5.14
C LYS A 171 4.82 7.87 5.69
N ILE A 172 4.97 7.08 6.75
CA ILE A 172 3.85 6.43 7.42
C ILE A 172 3.13 7.48 8.26
N VAL A 173 1.81 7.53 8.12
CA VAL A 173 0.94 8.34 8.97
C VAL A 173 -0.10 7.42 9.59
N ALA A 174 -0.41 7.66 10.86
CA ALA A 174 -1.53 7.03 11.54
C ALA A 174 -2.72 7.99 11.54
N GLN A 175 -3.82 7.58 10.93
CA GLN A 175 -5.08 8.31 10.92
C GLN A 175 -6.10 7.56 11.77
N VAL A 176 -6.93 8.27 12.52
CA VAL A 176 -8.02 7.63 13.28
C VAL A 176 -9.32 7.78 12.55
N ALA A 177 -10.06 6.68 12.47
CA ALA A 177 -11.46 6.69 12.07
C ALA A 177 -12.32 6.11 13.20
N ALA A 178 -13.48 6.73 13.43
CA ALA A 178 -14.55 6.09 14.18
C ALA A 178 -15.23 5.10 13.22
N VAL A 179 -15.08 3.79 13.48
CA VAL A 179 -15.48 2.74 12.51
C VAL A 179 -16.80 2.09 12.89
N GLU A 180 -17.21 2.19 14.15
CA GLU A 180 -18.46 1.62 14.63
C GLU A 180 -19.16 2.60 15.57
N MET A 181 -20.23 3.23 15.08
CA MET A 181 -21.30 3.71 15.95
C MET A 181 -22.08 2.47 16.39
N GLY A 182 -21.54 1.70 17.34
CA GLY A 182 -22.33 0.64 17.97
C GLY A 182 -23.64 1.20 18.53
N HIS A 183 -24.67 0.38 18.73
CA HIS A 183 -25.94 0.82 19.34
C HIS A 183 -25.81 1.27 20.82
N ASP A 184 -24.60 1.26 21.37
CA ASP A 184 -24.29 1.54 22.77
C ASP A 184 -24.11 3.03 23.09
N TRP A 185 -24.23 3.93 22.09
CA TRP A 185 -24.22 5.38 22.34
C TRP A 185 -25.62 5.99 22.29
N SER A 186 -25.86 6.99 23.15
CA SER A 186 -27.13 7.69 23.25
C SER A 186 -26.95 9.15 23.66
N VAL A 187 -27.73 10.04 23.07
CA VAL A 187 -27.88 11.43 23.51
C VAL A 187 -29.25 11.59 24.18
N GLU A 188 -29.22 12.02 25.44
CA GLU A 188 -30.40 12.25 26.27
C GLU A 188 -30.84 13.70 26.12
N PHE A 189 -32.13 13.91 25.86
CA PHE A 189 -32.79 15.21 25.83
C PHE A 189 -33.81 15.32 26.96
N ALA A 190 -34.41 16.50 27.13
CA ALA A 190 -35.39 16.73 28.20
C ALA A 190 -36.66 15.85 28.08
N ASP A 191 -37.09 15.55 26.85
CA ASP A 191 -38.26 14.74 26.55
C ASP A 191 -38.18 14.11 25.14
N ASP A 192 -39.13 13.21 24.84
CA ASP A 192 -39.20 12.51 23.55
C ASP A 192 -39.49 13.45 22.37
N ALA A 193 -40.15 14.58 22.60
CA ALA A 193 -40.43 15.56 21.54
C ALA A 193 -39.15 16.30 21.13
N ALA A 194 -38.29 16.65 22.09
CA ALA A 194 -36.96 17.18 21.86
C ALA A 194 -36.05 16.13 21.18
N ALA A 195 -36.08 14.88 21.66
CA ALA A 195 -35.36 13.79 20.99
C ALA A 195 -35.79 13.65 19.52
N GLY A 196 -37.10 13.65 19.26
CA GLY A 196 -37.67 13.55 17.91
C GLY A 196 -37.28 14.69 16.96
N ARG A 197 -37.05 15.91 17.46
CA ARG A 197 -36.57 17.04 16.65
C ARG A 197 -35.12 16.91 16.20
N ASN A 198 -34.33 16.06 16.85
CA ASN A 198 -32.91 15.84 16.54
C ASN A 198 -32.67 14.54 15.75
N VAL A 199 -33.73 14.01 15.12
CA VAL A 199 -33.66 12.85 14.21
C VAL A 199 -34.01 13.30 12.79
N PRO A 200 -33.15 13.04 11.78
CA PRO A 200 -31.85 12.38 11.87
C PRO A 200 -30.77 13.27 12.54
N PRO A 201 -29.72 12.67 13.12
CA PRO A 201 -28.66 13.43 13.78
C PRO A 201 -27.84 14.26 12.78
N ASP A 202 -27.57 15.53 13.10
CA ASP A 202 -26.60 16.36 12.37
C ASP A 202 -25.19 16.03 12.85
N THR A 203 -24.51 15.15 12.10
CA THR A 203 -23.20 14.62 12.47
C THR A 203 -22.15 14.92 11.41
N THR A 204 -21.05 15.52 11.82
CA THR A 204 -19.85 15.70 11.01
C THR A 204 -18.77 14.73 11.50
N LEU A 205 -18.29 13.85 10.62
CA LEU A 205 -17.17 12.95 10.88
C LEU A 205 -15.86 13.56 10.39
N HIS A 206 -14.80 13.31 11.14
CA HIS A 206 -13.43 13.71 10.83
C HIS A 206 -12.51 12.49 10.88
N ALA A 207 -11.49 12.48 10.05
CA ALA A 207 -10.43 11.47 10.05
C ALA A 207 -9.07 12.14 10.27
N PRO A 208 -8.82 12.71 11.46
CA PRO A 208 -7.57 13.40 11.74
C PRO A 208 -6.41 12.41 11.91
N ASP A 209 -5.19 12.95 11.87
CA ASP A 209 -4.01 12.25 12.35
C ASP A 209 -4.19 11.87 13.82
N LEU A 210 -3.65 10.71 14.21
CA LEU A 210 -3.69 10.17 15.57
C LEU A 210 -2.88 11.07 16.50
N THR A 211 -3.53 12.11 17.01
CA THR A 211 -2.97 13.14 17.87
C THR A 211 -3.89 13.38 19.06
N ASP A 212 -3.29 13.55 20.25
CA ASP A 212 -4.08 13.76 21.46
C ASP A 212 -4.94 15.03 21.36
N GLY A 213 -6.19 14.93 21.78
CA GLY A 213 -7.19 16.00 21.70
C GLY A 213 -7.85 16.19 20.33
N ALA A 214 -7.48 15.41 19.31
CA ALA A 214 -8.10 15.50 18.00
C ALA A 214 -9.62 15.22 18.06
N VAL A 215 -10.38 15.97 17.27
CA VAL A 215 -11.84 15.81 17.19
C VAL A 215 -12.16 14.82 16.08
N LEU A 216 -12.78 13.70 16.42
CA LEU A 216 -13.17 12.65 15.47
C LEU A 216 -14.57 12.87 14.90
N MET A 217 -15.43 13.51 15.69
CA MET A 217 -16.82 13.73 15.33
C MET A 217 -17.38 14.93 16.08
N VAL A 218 -18.28 15.66 15.42
CA VAL A 218 -19.11 16.69 16.03
C VAL A 218 -20.57 16.38 15.71
N ASN A 219 -21.42 16.39 16.72
CA ASN A 219 -22.86 16.26 16.57
C ASN A 219 -23.53 17.53 17.10
N ARG A 220 -24.45 18.09 16.32
CA ARG A 220 -25.16 19.33 16.63
C ARG A 220 -26.63 19.06 16.87
N THR A 221 -27.21 19.79 17.81
CA THR A 221 -28.61 19.64 18.23
C THR A 221 -29.32 20.99 18.24
N VAL A 222 -30.64 20.97 18.05
CA VAL A 222 -31.51 22.14 18.21
C VAL A 222 -32.02 22.30 19.63
N ASP A 223 -32.01 21.21 20.40
CA ASP A 223 -32.41 21.18 21.81
C ASP A 223 -31.18 20.93 22.72
N PRO A 224 -31.15 21.51 23.93
CA PRO A 224 -30.06 21.28 24.87
C PRO A 224 -29.92 19.81 25.26
N ILE A 225 -28.69 19.30 25.15
CA ILE A 225 -28.31 17.93 25.53
C ILE A 225 -28.35 17.82 27.05
N VAL A 226 -29.05 16.83 27.60
CA VAL A 226 -29.02 16.49 29.04
C VAL A 226 -27.78 15.67 29.37
N LYS A 227 -27.48 14.66 28.54
CA LYS A 227 -26.34 13.78 28.77
C LYS A 227 -25.95 13.06 27.47
N VAL A 228 -24.68 12.72 27.34
CA VAL A 228 -24.19 11.78 26.33
C VAL A 228 -23.66 10.55 27.06
N ARG A 229 -24.03 9.36 26.58
CA ARG A 229 -23.55 8.07 27.10
C ARG A 229 -23.09 7.19 25.94
N GLY A 230 -22.16 6.29 26.22
CA GLY A 230 -21.70 5.26 25.30
C GLY A 230 -20.20 5.29 25.08
N SER A 231 -19.74 4.34 24.29
CA SER A 231 -18.34 4.18 23.87
C SER A 231 -18.26 4.00 22.37
N PHE A 232 -17.15 4.42 21.78
CA PHE A 232 -16.85 4.19 20.37
C PHE A 232 -15.76 3.15 20.22
N ALA A 233 -15.94 2.25 19.26
CA ALA A 233 -14.84 1.44 18.75
C ALA A 233 -14.01 2.32 17.81
N LEU A 234 -12.87 2.78 18.31
CA LEU A 234 -11.90 3.53 17.52
C LEU A 234 -10.94 2.57 16.82
N ARG A 235 -10.62 2.86 15.57
CA ARG A 235 -9.56 2.16 14.83
C ARG A 235 -8.60 3.19 14.28
N ALA A 236 -7.30 2.93 14.44
CA ALA A 236 -6.31 3.64 13.66
C ALA A 236 -6.10 2.89 12.34
N ASN A 237 -6.04 3.63 11.25
CA ASN A 237 -5.61 3.15 9.95
C ASN A 237 -4.21 3.69 9.71
N LEU A 238 -3.29 2.81 9.34
CA LEU A 238 -1.95 3.22 8.95
C LEU A 238 -1.94 3.39 7.45
N VAL A 239 -1.55 4.57 7.02
CA VAL A 239 -1.47 4.94 5.61
C VAL A 239 -0.04 5.27 5.22
N ILE A 240 0.26 5.04 3.95
CA ILE A 240 1.51 5.43 3.32
C ILE A 240 1.21 6.40 2.18
N GLU A 241 2.01 7.46 2.09
CA GLU A 241 1.86 8.45 1.02
C GLU A 241 2.37 7.89 -0.31
N THR A 242 1.50 7.89 -1.33
CA THR A 242 1.83 7.45 -2.69
C THR A 242 1.52 8.57 -3.70
N PRO A 243 1.94 8.46 -4.98
CA PRO A 243 1.48 9.40 -6.01
C PRO A 243 -0.04 9.48 -6.18
N MET A 244 -0.78 8.45 -5.74
CA MET A 244 -2.24 8.41 -5.75
C MET A 244 -2.86 9.00 -4.46
N GLY A 245 -2.03 9.59 -3.59
CA GLY A 245 -2.39 10.03 -2.25
C GLY A 245 -2.17 8.96 -1.19
N PRO A 246 -2.69 9.16 0.04
CA PRO A 246 -2.61 8.18 1.12
C PRO A 246 -3.31 6.87 0.73
N GLN A 247 -2.62 5.75 0.94
CA GLN A 247 -3.13 4.40 0.71
C GLN A 247 -2.97 3.53 1.96
N GLN A 248 -3.82 2.51 2.14
CA GLN A 248 -3.72 1.58 3.27
C GLN A 248 -2.37 0.85 3.22
N LEU A 249 -1.59 0.98 4.29
CA LEU A 249 -0.19 0.54 4.35
C LEU A 249 -0.04 -0.96 4.06
N ILE A 250 -0.79 -1.78 4.80
CA ILE A 250 -0.70 -3.25 4.73
C ILE A 250 -1.15 -3.78 3.36
N GLU A 251 -2.25 -3.24 2.84
CA GLU A 251 -2.79 -3.63 1.53
C GLU A 251 -1.83 -3.23 0.40
N THR A 252 -1.24 -2.03 0.49
CA THR A 252 -0.26 -1.54 -0.47
C THR A 252 0.97 -2.44 -0.52
N LEU A 253 1.57 -2.76 0.64
CA LEU A 253 2.74 -3.64 0.71
C LEU A 253 2.43 -5.06 0.23
N GLY A 254 1.29 -5.62 0.65
CA GLY A 254 0.84 -6.93 0.18
C GLY A 254 0.68 -6.98 -1.35
N SER A 255 0.07 -5.94 -1.91
CA SER A 255 -0.12 -5.81 -3.37
C SER A 255 1.21 -5.70 -4.11
N LEU A 256 2.18 -4.94 -3.59
CA LEU A 256 3.52 -4.84 -4.18
C LEU A 256 4.28 -6.18 -4.14
N ILE A 257 4.17 -6.94 -3.04
CA ILE A 257 4.77 -8.28 -2.93
C ILE A 257 4.18 -9.20 -4.00
N SER A 258 2.85 -9.31 -4.08
CA SER A 258 2.18 -10.16 -5.07
C SER A 258 2.50 -9.72 -6.49
N TYR A 259 2.57 -8.42 -6.74
CA TYR A 259 2.89 -7.89 -8.06
C TYR A 259 4.33 -8.20 -8.49
N VAL A 260 5.32 -8.01 -7.60
CA VAL A 260 6.71 -8.35 -7.90
C VAL A 260 6.88 -9.85 -8.16
N ASP A 261 6.21 -10.71 -7.41
CA ASP A 261 6.21 -12.16 -7.66
C ASP A 261 5.70 -12.50 -9.08
N GLN A 262 4.62 -11.85 -9.52
CA GLN A 262 4.11 -11.97 -10.89
C GLN A 262 5.11 -11.47 -11.93
N ILE A 263 5.76 -10.33 -11.68
CA ILE A 263 6.81 -9.79 -12.57
C ILE A 263 7.96 -10.77 -12.70
N LEU A 264 8.42 -11.39 -11.61
CA LEU A 264 9.46 -12.41 -11.67
C LEU A 264 9.02 -13.59 -12.56
N ALA A 265 7.78 -14.08 -12.40
CA ALA A 265 7.25 -15.16 -13.23
C ALA A 265 7.22 -14.79 -14.73
N ILE A 266 6.82 -13.56 -15.06
CA ILE A 266 6.84 -13.04 -16.44
C ILE A 266 8.28 -12.97 -16.97
N VAL A 267 9.20 -12.35 -16.23
CA VAL A 267 10.60 -12.16 -16.64
C VAL A 267 11.29 -13.50 -16.95
N TYR A 268 11.06 -14.51 -16.11
CA TYR A 268 11.56 -15.87 -16.30
C TYR A 268 10.80 -16.69 -17.36
N GLY A 269 9.77 -16.13 -18.00
CA GLY A 269 8.99 -16.81 -19.04
C GLY A 269 8.12 -17.96 -18.52
N ARG A 270 7.73 -17.93 -17.24
CA ARG A 270 6.87 -18.96 -16.61
C ARG A 270 5.39 -18.71 -16.84
N VAL A 271 5.03 -17.47 -17.16
CA VAL A 271 3.67 -17.02 -17.44
C VAL A 271 3.73 -16.05 -18.62
N GLU A 272 2.83 -16.21 -19.58
CA GLU A 272 2.67 -15.24 -20.66
C GLU A 272 1.76 -14.09 -20.23
N LEU A 273 2.10 -12.88 -20.66
CA LEU A 273 1.19 -11.75 -20.55
C LEU A 273 0.00 -12.00 -21.48
N VAL A 274 -1.18 -12.26 -20.94
CA VAL A 274 -2.42 -12.20 -21.72
C VAL A 274 -2.57 -10.75 -22.16
N GLY A 275 -2.30 -10.46 -23.44
CA GLY A 275 -2.50 -9.14 -23.99
C GLY A 275 -3.98 -8.72 -23.91
N PRO A 276 -4.28 -7.41 -23.98
CA PRO A 276 -5.66 -7.01 -24.29
C PRO A 276 -6.03 -7.73 -25.58
N GLY A 277 -7.05 -8.57 -25.52
CA GLY A 277 -7.54 -9.31 -26.67
C GLY A 277 -7.68 -8.35 -27.83
N THR A 278 -7.11 -8.72 -28.97
CA THR A 278 -7.43 -8.10 -30.25
C THR A 278 -8.95 -8.14 -30.38
N ALA A 279 -9.62 -7.03 -30.07
CA ALA A 279 -10.99 -6.82 -30.48
C ALA A 279 -10.95 -6.88 -31.99
N ASP A 280 -11.55 -7.96 -32.50
CA ASP A 280 -11.69 -8.27 -33.90
C ASP A 280 -12.15 -7.03 -34.66
N ALA A 281 -11.31 -6.57 -35.59
CA ALA A 281 -11.73 -5.66 -36.64
C ALA A 281 -12.43 -6.51 -37.71
N THR A 282 -13.68 -6.85 -37.44
CA THR A 282 -14.66 -7.34 -38.43
C THR A 282 -16.04 -6.86 -37.98
N GLU A 283 -16.46 -5.69 -38.44
CA GLU A 283 -17.40 -5.49 -39.56
C GLU A 283 -17.55 -3.99 -39.89
#